data_AF-A0A956R9N4-F1
#
_entry.id   AF-A0A956R9N4-F1
#
_cell.length_a   1.000
_cell.length_b   1.000
_cell.length_c   1.000
_cell.angle_alpha   90.00
_cell.angle_beta   90.00
_cell.angle_gamma   90.00
#
_symmetry.space_group_name_H-M   'P 1'
#
loop_
_entity.id
_entity.type
_entity.pdbx_description
1 polymer ?
#
loop_
_entity_poly.entity_id
_entity_poly.type
_entity_poly.pdbx_seq_one_letter_code
_entity_poly.pdbx_strand_id
1 'polypeptide(L)'
;MRSVHGLALFILAALAPACATIDPDPLTEHDEAQEFRCPTCGDGRDVGSLNTHGNNGLVVDAVDTTGKEFEGSTLLAVELRGEHETGQVLHDVHAEDGVLYGTDELGVLHSGADFEGSLWTLRLDITLFDVPPVEESTVEWVLKVKSFVSDGARTRYVFVNGPTSGNTEAFSCDMDPETGEFSAILYTDLWVDPITGTHAERPNTIYFGCISGAIGKAGMWGYPQHEVGFQMHQAASRMVRADYCGTGHSFTQTGTPLQMTDELGIRMFPDPGKSTEAMWTESGAACLLEPRRPEHSYESVDCEGEHLPMCDPGSVLADWGALLWSKNLPSTP
;
A
#
# COMPACT_ATOMS: atom_id res chain seq x y z
N MET A 1 -28.10 -76.71 -51.14
CA MET A 1 -29.42 -76.72 -51.78
C MET A 1 -30.46 -76.30 -50.76
N ARG A 2 -31.19 -75.18 -50.99
CA ARG A 2 -32.52 -74.80 -50.43
C ARG A 2 -32.65 -74.80 -48.89
N SER A 3 -33.35 -73.91 -48.20
CA SER A 3 -34.35 -72.88 -48.52
C SER A 3 -34.69 -72.21 -47.17
N VAL A 4 -34.57 -70.88 -47.04
CA VAL A 4 -35.66 -69.85 -47.00
C VAL A 4 -36.41 -69.71 -45.65
N HIS A 5 -36.68 -68.43 -45.35
CA HIS A 5 -37.71 -67.82 -44.47
C HIS A 5 -37.21 -67.44 -43.07
N GLY A 6 -37.37 -66.20 -42.59
CA GLY A 6 -38.05 -65.05 -43.16
C GLY A 6 -38.39 -64.03 -42.06
N LEU A 7 -39.02 -62.95 -42.52
CA LEU A 7 -39.78 -61.94 -41.81
C LEU A 7 -39.06 -60.66 -41.35
N ALA A 8 -39.53 -59.58 -41.99
CA ALA A 8 -39.32 -58.18 -41.70
C ALA A 8 -40.32 -57.67 -40.64
N LEU A 9 -39.96 -56.62 -39.89
CA LEU A 9 -40.75 -55.38 -39.87
C LEU A 9 -40.01 -54.21 -39.16
N PHE A 10 -40.11 -53.06 -39.82
CA PHE A 10 -39.89 -51.64 -39.50
C PHE A 10 -39.87 -51.17 -38.03
N ILE A 11 -39.11 -50.09 -37.77
CA ILE A 11 -39.62 -48.74 -37.40
C ILE A 11 -38.50 -47.68 -37.51
N LEU A 12 -38.91 -46.47 -37.92
CA LEU A 12 -38.18 -45.23 -38.21
C LEU A 12 -37.17 -44.75 -37.16
N ALA A 13 -36.09 -44.09 -37.61
CA ALA A 13 -35.57 -42.89 -36.96
C ALA A 13 -34.76 -41.97 -37.91
N ALA A 14 -35.27 -40.73 -38.02
CA ALA A 14 -34.63 -39.43 -38.13
C ALA A 14 -33.27 -39.23 -38.87
N LEU A 15 -33.30 -38.26 -39.78
CA LEU A 15 -32.17 -37.56 -40.39
C LEU A 15 -31.22 -36.96 -39.33
N ALA A 16 -29.92 -37.19 -39.47
CA ALA A 16 -28.86 -36.42 -38.83
C ALA A 16 -27.85 -35.97 -39.91
N PRO A 17 -27.58 -34.66 -40.08
CA PRO A 17 -26.44 -34.21 -40.86
C PRO A 17 -25.21 -34.01 -39.97
N ALA A 18 -24.10 -34.61 -40.42
CA ALA A 18 -22.71 -34.18 -40.24
C ALA A 18 -22.20 -33.87 -38.81
N CYS A 19 -21.57 -34.87 -38.18
CA CYS A 19 -20.50 -34.61 -37.21
C CYS A 19 -19.23 -34.21 -38.00
N ALA A 20 -18.83 -32.95 -37.92
CA ALA A 20 -17.45 -32.55 -38.16
C ALA A 20 -16.65 -32.81 -36.88
N THR A 21 -15.57 -33.57 -36.99
CA THR A 21 -14.63 -33.86 -35.92
C THR A 21 -13.81 -32.61 -35.61
N ILE A 22 -14.01 -32.04 -34.42
CA ILE A 22 -13.08 -31.08 -33.81
C ILE A 22 -12.34 -31.88 -32.74
N ASP A 23 -11.02 -31.98 -32.91
CA ASP A 23 -10.09 -32.51 -31.91
C ASP A 23 -10.28 -31.76 -30.58
N PRO A 24 -10.41 -32.46 -29.43
CA PRO A 24 -10.30 -31.81 -28.14
C PRO A 24 -8.82 -31.54 -27.87
N ASP A 25 -8.39 -30.29 -28.11
CA ASP A 25 -7.10 -29.81 -27.60
C ASP A 25 -7.08 -29.94 -26.06
N PRO A 26 -5.95 -30.36 -25.47
CA PRO A 26 -5.89 -30.66 -24.05
C PRO A 26 -6.02 -29.38 -23.22
N LEU A 27 -6.91 -29.43 -22.24
CA LEU A 27 -7.01 -28.50 -21.13
C LEU A 27 -5.62 -28.29 -20.52
N THR A 28 -5.03 -27.12 -20.75
CA THR A 28 -3.99 -26.58 -19.89
C THR A 28 -4.69 -25.71 -18.86
N GLU A 29 -4.87 -26.28 -17.67
CA GLU A 29 -5.01 -25.51 -16.44
C GLU A 29 -3.74 -24.68 -16.25
N HIS A 30 -3.85 -23.39 -16.52
CA HIS A 30 -3.15 -22.40 -15.72
C HIS A 30 -4.22 -21.40 -15.28
N ASP A 31 -4.60 -21.52 -14.00
CA ASP A 31 -5.17 -20.41 -13.23
C ASP A 31 -4.18 -19.25 -13.34
N GLU A 32 -4.36 -18.39 -14.34
CA GLU A 32 -3.89 -17.03 -14.26
C GLU A 32 -4.76 -16.36 -13.20
N ALA A 33 -4.27 -16.35 -11.96
CA ALA A 33 -4.67 -15.36 -10.98
C ALA A 33 -4.71 -14.03 -11.72
N GLN A 34 -5.87 -13.35 -11.71
CA GLN A 34 -5.99 -12.00 -12.24
C GLN A 34 -4.93 -11.17 -11.54
N GLU A 35 -3.83 -10.95 -12.23
CA GLU A 35 -2.77 -10.05 -11.86
C GLU A 35 -3.41 -8.67 -11.92
N PHE A 36 -3.92 -8.20 -10.77
CA PHE A 36 -4.36 -6.82 -10.60
C PHE A 36 -3.10 -5.95 -10.67
N ARG A 37 -2.68 -5.69 -11.91
CA ARG A 37 -1.69 -4.69 -12.23
C ARG A 37 -2.34 -3.34 -11.90
N CYS A 38 -1.85 -2.68 -10.87
CA CYS A 38 -1.91 -1.23 -10.81
C CYS A 38 -1.47 -0.70 -12.20
N PRO A 39 -2.34 0.00 -12.95
CA PRO A 39 -2.10 0.33 -14.36
C PRO A 39 -0.82 1.16 -14.62
N THR A 40 -0.23 1.74 -13.57
CA THR A 40 0.90 2.67 -13.64
C THR A 40 2.17 2.14 -12.95
N CYS A 41 2.09 1.07 -12.16
CA CYS A 41 3.18 0.63 -11.28
C CYS A 41 4.36 -0.10 -11.99
N GLY A 42 4.55 0.09 -13.30
CA GLY A 42 5.53 -0.70 -14.08
C GLY A 42 6.29 0.01 -15.20
N ASP A 43 6.10 1.32 -15.42
CA ASP A 43 6.74 2.02 -16.55
C ASP A 43 7.83 3.02 -16.15
N GLY A 44 8.22 3.07 -14.88
CA GLY A 44 9.23 4.00 -14.37
C GLY A 44 8.77 5.47 -14.35
N ARG A 45 7.50 5.77 -14.67
CA ARG A 45 6.90 7.11 -14.52
C ARG A 45 6.09 7.26 -13.24
N ASP A 46 6.01 6.22 -12.42
CA ASP A 46 5.20 6.17 -11.21
C ASP A 46 6.06 6.18 -9.94
N VAL A 47 6.97 7.16 -9.86
CA VAL A 47 7.68 7.51 -8.61
C VAL A 47 6.65 7.79 -7.49
N GLY A 48 5.51 8.40 -7.89
CA GLY A 48 4.24 8.51 -7.16
C GLY A 48 3.95 7.35 -6.22
N SER A 49 3.67 6.18 -6.81
CA SER A 49 3.10 5.05 -6.09
C SER A 49 4.00 4.37 -5.08
N LEU A 50 5.32 4.45 -5.25
CA LEU A 50 6.24 3.89 -4.27
C LEU A 50 6.42 4.79 -3.05
N ASN A 51 6.18 6.10 -3.17
CA ASN A 51 6.31 7.06 -2.06
C ASN A 51 5.14 6.98 -1.08
N THR A 52 3.95 6.70 -1.60
CA THR A 52 2.68 6.86 -0.88
C THR A 52 1.82 5.60 -0.84
N HIS A 53 1.75 4.83 -1.93
CA HIS A 53 0.59 3.97 -2.16
C HIS A 53 0.89 2.49 -1.94
N GLY A 54 0.22 1.94 -0.94
CA GLY A 54 -0.28 0.58 -1.01
C GLY A 54 -1.80 0.58 -1.13
N ASN A 55 -2.45 1.63 -1.65
CA ASN A 55 -3.92 1.83 -1.56
C ASN A 55 -4.71 1.22 -2.75
N ASN A 56 -4.25 0.11 -3.36
CA ASN A 56 -4.96 -0.67 -4.40
C ASN A 56 -5.63 0.19 -5.50
N GLY A 57 -4.98 1.28 -5.90
CA GLY A 57 -5.45 2.21 -6.94
C GLY A 57 -6.40 3.33 -6.47
N LEU A 58 -6.64 3.48 -5.16
CA LEU A 58 -7.29 4.66 -4.59
C LEU A 58 -6.28 5.80 -4.46
N VAL A 59 -6.68 7.00 -4.88
CA VAL A 59 -5.83 8.21 -4.85
C VAL A 59 -5.91 8.95 -3.50
N VAL A 60 -6.35 8.27 -2.43
CA VAL A 60 -6.58 8.91 -1.12
C VAL A 60 -5.61 8.37 -0.10
N ASP A 61 -4.49 9.06 0.08
CA ASP A 61 -3.53 8.74 1.14
C ASP A 61 -3.73 9.58 2.40
N ALA A 62 -4.29 10.78 2.25
CA ALA A 62 -4.51 11.73 3.32
C ALA A 62 -5.90 12.35 3.20
N VAL A 63 -6.64 12.35 4.30
CA VAL A 63 -7.99 12.91 4.36
C VAL A 63 -8.02 14.05 5.37
N ASP A 64 -8.46 15.23 4.92
CA ASP A 64 -8.74 16.36 5.80
C ASP A 64 -10.02 16.10 6.60
N THR A 65 -9.91 16.11 7.92
CA THR A 65 -11.03 15.77 8.82
C THR A 65 -11.93 16.94 9.14
N THR A 66 -11.61 18.14 8.63
CA THR A 66 -12.47 19.34 8.75
C THR A 66 -13.48 19.46 7.61
N GLY A 67 -13.46 18.52 6.65
CA GLY A 67 -14.34 18.50 5.49
C GLY A 67 -13.92 19.46 4.37
N LYS A 68 -12.67 19.95 4.39
CA LYS A 68 -12.09 20.70 3.27
C LYS A 68 -11.58 19.73 2.21
N GLU A 69 -11.57 20.20 0.97
CA GLU A 69 -10.94 19.45 -0.12
C GLU A 69 -9.43 19.42 0.02
N PHE A 70 -8.83 18.24 -0.16
CA PHE A 70 -7.40 18.04 -0.19
C PHE A 70 -7.01 16.87 -1.11
N GLU A 71 -6.01 17.09 -1.98
CA GLU A 71 -5.55 16.13 -3.00
C GLU A 71 -6.72 15.52 -3.79
N GLY A 72 -7.70 16.34 -4.18
CA GLY A 72 -8.88 15.90 -4.90
C GLY A 72 -9.86 15.06 -4.08
N SER A 73 -9.73 14.99 -2.74
CA SER A 73 -10.65 14.28 -1.86
C SER A 73 -11.29 15.20 -0.83
N THR A 74 -12.55 14.94 -0.46
CA THR A 74 -13.24 15.64 0.63
C THR A 74 -13.95 14.62 1.52
N LEU A 75 -13.73 14.65 2.83
CA LEU A 75 -14.50 13.85 3.79
C LEU A 75 -15.87 14.48 4.02
N LEU A 76 -16.92 13.76 3.62
CA LEU A 76 -18.30 14.22 3.78
C LEU A 76 -18.89 13.76 5.11
N ALA A 77 -18.69 12.50 5.48
CA ALA A 77 -19.25 11.93 6.70
C ALA A 77 -18.50 10.67 7.14
N VAL A 78 -18.53 10.42 8.45
CA VAL A 78 -18.18 9.12 9.05
C VAL A 78 -19.36 8.65 9.88
N GLU A 79 -19.87 7.46 9.59
CA GLU A 79 -21.04 6.88 10.23
C GLU A 79 -20.69 5.57 10.92
N LEU A 80 -21.04 5.41 12.20
CA LEU A 80 -21.05 4.11 12.85
C LEU A 80 -22.33 3.36 12.44
N ARG A 81 -22.16 2.17 11.88
CA ARG A 81 -23.28 1.26 11.56
C ARG A 81 -23.45 0.26 12.70
N GLY A 82 -24.39 0.55 13.59
CA GLY A 82 -24.89 -0.44 14.56
C GLY A 82 -25.90 -1.40 13.93
N GLU A 83 -26.74 -2.06 14.75
CA GLU A 83 -27.84 -2.92 14.29
C GLU A 83 -28.99 -2.15 13.59
N HIS A 84 -28.96 -0.82 13.61
CA HIS A 84 -30.02 0.04 13.07
C HIS A 84 -29.72 0.53 11.64
N GLU A 85 -30.76 0.68 10.81
CA GLU A 85 -30.64 1.00 9.37
C GLU A 85 -30.06 2.40 9.07
N THR A 86 -30.17 3.33 10.02
CA THR A 86 -29.58 4.69 9.93
C THR A 86 -28.34 4.75 10.82
N GLY A 87 -27.18 4.97 10.20
CA GLY A 87 -25.90 5.07 10.90
C GLY A 87 -25.83 6.32 11.79
N GLN A 88 -25.04 6.24 12.86
CA GLN A 88 -24.79 7.36 13.75
C GLN A 88 -23.61 8.18 13.21
N VAL A 89 -23.83 9.44 12.86
CA VAL A 89 -22.78 10.33 12.35
C VAL A 89 -21.82 10.69 13.48
N LEU A 90 -20.52 10.61 13.19
CA LEU A 90 -19.45 11.07 14.07
C LEU A 90 -18.97 12.46 13.66
N HIS A 91 -18.62 13.25 14.68
CA HIS A 91 -18.00 14.56 14.63
C HIS A 91 -16.59 14.48 15.22
N ASP A 92 -15.78 15.51 14.95
CA ASP A 92 -14.40 15.63 15.46
C ASP A 92 -13.57 14.36 15.22
N VAL A 93 -13.72 13.75 14.04
CA VAL A 93 -13.01 12.52 13.70
C VAL A 93 -11.53 12.83 13.51
N HIS A 94 -10.67 12.09 14.20
CA HIS A 94 -9.22 12.24 14.10
C HIS A 94 -8.53 10.91 14.43
N ALA A 95 -7.22 10.85 14.15
CA ALA A 95 -6.36 9.79 14.64
C ALA A 95 -5.43 10.35 15.72
N GLU A 96 -5.14 9.56 16.74
CA GLU A 96 -4.12 9.82 17.76
C GLU A 96 -3.42 8.49 18.04
N ASP A 97 -2.08 8.46 17.96
CA ASP A 97 -1.24 7.26 18.15
C ASP A 97 -1.72 6.02 17.34
N GLY A 98 -2.21 6.26 16.13
CA GLY A 98 -2.74 5.23 15.24
C GLY A 98 -4.15 4.73 15.55
N VAL A 99 -4.82 5.30 16.56
CA VAL A 99 -6.20 4.97 16.95
C VAL A 99 -7.15 6.06 16.45
N LEU A 100 -8.27 5.65 15.85
CA LEU A 100 -9.35 6.56 15.47
C LEU A 100 -10.18 6.98 16.69
N TYR A 101 -10.58 8.25 16.70
CA TYR A 101 -11.50 8.84 17.68
C TYR A 101 -12.57 9.65 16.96
N GLY A 102 -13.76 9.74 17.56
CA GLY A 102 -14.86 10.59 17.10
C GLY A 102 -15.96 10.67 18.13
N THR A 103 -16.76 11.74 18.07
CA THR A 103 -17.83 11.99 19.03
C THR A 103 -19.18 11.98 18.32
N ASP A 104 -20.18 11.30 18.88
CA ASP A 104 -21.52 11.33 18.30
C ASP A 104 -22.33 12.59 18.70
N GLU A 105 -23.54 12.75 18.14
CA GLU A 105 -24.45 13.87 18.45
C GLU A 105 -24.80 14.00 19.95
N LEU A 106 -24.68 12.93 20.74
CA LEU A 106 -24.96 12.92 22.17
C LEU A 106 -23.71 13.26 23.00
N GLY A 107 -22.55 13.45 22.38
CA GLY A 107 -21.29 13.73 23.05
C GLY A 107 -20.56 12.47 23.53
N VAL A 108 -20.95 11.27 23.08
CA VAL A 108 -20.26 10.03 23.43
C VAL A 108 -19.03 9.88 22.55
N LEU A 109 -17.87 9.67 23.18
CA LEU A 109 -16.62 9.38 22.51
C LEU A 109 -16.58 7.90 22.09
N HIS A 110 -16.27 7.68 20.82
CA HIS A 110 -16.02 6.37 20.21
C HIS A 110 -14.56 6.27 19.80
N SER A 111 -13.96 5.09 19.92
CA SER A 111 -12.55 4.91 19.57
C SER A 111 -12.19 3.48 19.15
N GLY A 112 -11.08 3.32 18.42
CA GLY A 112 -10.48 2.00 18.22
C GLY A 112 -11.45 1.03 17.51
N ALA A 113 -11.81 -0.04 18.21
CA ALA A 113 -12.73 -1.07 17.73
C ALA A 113 -14.16 -0.57 17.49
N ASP A 114 -14.58 0.56 18.10
CA ASP A 114 -15.91 1.12 17.87
C ASP A 114 -16.13 1.54 16.41
N PHE A 115 -15.03 1.78 15.67
CA PHE A 115 -15.07 2.10 14.25
C PHE A 115 -15.25 0.86 13.35
N GLU A 116 -15.18 -0.37 13.84
CA GLU A 116 -15.43 -1.55 13.01
C GLU A 116 -16.84 -1.51 12.39
N GLY A 117 -16.92 -1.66 11.07
CA GLY A 117 -18.15 -1.52 10.31
C GLY A 117 -18.55 -0.08 9.98
N SER A 118 -17.81 0.93 10.46
CA SER A 118 -18.05 2.34 10.12
C SER A 118 -17.90 2.59 8.62
N LEU A 119 -18.72 3.52 8.10
CA LEU A 119 -18.71 3.96 6.71
C LEU A 119 -18.18 5.39 6.62
N TRP A 120 -17.27 5.62 5.69
CA TRP A 120 -16.61 6.90 5.46
C TRP A 120 -16.93 7.34 4.03
N THR A 121 -17.76 8.36 3.91
CA THR A 121 -18.19 8.89 2.62
C THR A 121 -17.22 9.99 2.20
N LEU A 122 -16.54 9.76 1.09
CA LEU A 122 -15.60 10.69 0.46
C LEU A 122 -16.21 11.20 -0.84
N ARG A 123 -15.96 12.46 -1.18
CA ARG A 123 -16.10 12.96 -2.55
C ARG A 123 -14.72 13.02 -3.18
N LEU A 124 -14.55 12.38 -4.33
CA LEU A 124 -13.28 12.35 -5.07
C LEU A 124 -13.42 13.10 -6.39
N ASP A 125 -12.44 13.93 -6.73
CA ASP A 125 -12.30 14.54 -8.06
C ASP A 125 -11.70 13.52 -9.03
N ILE A 126 -12.46 13.16 -10.06
CA ILE A 126 -12.08 12.15 -11.06
C ILE A 126 -11.23 12.70 -12.20
N THR A 127 -10.83 13.98 -12.19
CA THR A 127 -9.79 14.49 -13.09
C THR A 127 -8.45 13.73 -12.95
N LEU A 128 -8.30 12.93 -11.89
CA LEU A 128 -7.19 12.02 -11.60
C LEU A 128 -7.16 10.74 -12.48
N PHE A 129 -8.20 10.44 -13.25
CA PHE A 129 -8.32 9.19 -14.04
C PHE A 129 -8.00 9.35 -15.54
N ASP A 130 -7.39 10.46 -15.98
CA ASP A 130 -7.04 10.72 -17.39
C ASP A 130 -8.24 10.62 -18.36
N VAL A 131 -9.45 10.90 -17.85
CA VAL A 131 -10.71 10.87 -18.61
C VAL A 131 -11.02 12.28 -19.11
N PRO A 132 -11.41 12.48 -20.39
CA PRO A 132 -11.79 13.81 -20.88
C PRO A 132 -12.91 14.42 -20.03
N PRO A 133 -12.86 15.74 -19.76
CA PRO A 133 -13.70 16.38 -18.76
C PRO A 133 -15.18 16.17 -19.08
N VAL A 134 -15.87 15.44 -18.21
CA VAL A 134 -17.33 15.40 -18.13
C VAL A 134 -17.76 16.48 -17.12
N GLU A 135 -18.89 17.15 -17.37
CA GLU A 135 -19.35 18.33 -16.62
C GLU A 135 -19.56 18.10 -15.10
N GLU A 136 -19.58 16.85 -14.63
CA GLU A 136 -19.46 16.48 -13.22
C GLU A 136 -18.20 15.61 -13.04
N SER A 137 -17.12 16.24 -12.55
CA SER A 137 -15.83 15.60 -12.35
C SER A 137 -15.65 15.07 -10.92
N THR A 138 -16.72 14.70 -10.21
CA THR A 138 -16.60 14.12 -8.86
C THR A 138 -17.45 12.88 -8.67
N VAL A 139 -16.95 11.90 -7.91
CA VAL A 139 -17.71 10.70 -7.50
C VAL A 139 -17.75 10.57 -5.99
N GLU A 140 -18.87 10.07 -5.46
CA GLU A 140 -18.94 9.64 -4.06
C GLU A 140 -18.36 8.24 -3.92
N TRP A 141 -17.46 8.09 -2.95
CA TRP A 141 -16.74 6.87 -2.66
C TRP A 141 -16.94 6.51 -1.19
N VAL A 142 -17.12 5.23 -0.89
CA VAL A 142 -17.32 4.76 0.49
C VAL A 142 -16.16 3.86 0.88
N LEU A 143 -15.45 4.25 1.94
CA LEU A 143 -14.56 3.35 2.67
C LEU A 143 -15.30 2.76 3.85
N LYS A 144 -15.02 1.51 4.17
CA LYS A 144 -15.54 0.81 5.32
C LYS A 144 -14.39 0.25 6.14
N VAL A 145 -14.43 0.45 7.45
CA VAL A 145 -13.51 -0.24 8.36
C VAL A 145 -13.98 -1.69 8.49
N LYS A 146 -13.18 -2.62 8.00
CA LYS A 146 -13.48 -4.06 8.05
C LYS A 146 -13.04 -4.69 9.36
N SER A 147 -11.88 -4.29 9.89
CA SER A 147 -11.36 -4.78 11.15
C SER A 147 -10.36 -3.83 11.77
N PHE A 148 -10.16 -3.97 13.07
CA PHE A 148 -9.22 -3.24 13.89
C PHE A 148 -8.32 -4.19 14.69
N VAL A 149 -7.03 -3.87 14.80
CA VAL A 149 -6.08 -4.58 15.65
C VAL A 149 -5.37 -3.58 16.55
N SER A 150 -5.55 -3.73 17.87
CA SER A 150 -4.80 -2.96 18.88
C SER A 150 -3.46 -3.64 19.17
N ASP A 151 -2.36 -2.92 18.93
CA ASP A 151 -0.99 -3.43 19.10
C ASP A 151 -0.01 -2.29 19.46
N GLY A 152 -0.41 -1.45 20.42
CA GLY A 152 0.36 -0.26 20.81
C GLY A 152 0.64 0.63 19.60
N ALA A 153 1.91 0.96 19.37
CA ALA A 153 2.37 1.78 18.26
C ALA A 153 2.18 1.14 16.86
N ARG A 154 1.80 -0.15 16.81
CA ARG A 154 1.47 -0.91 15.58
C ARG A 154 -0.02 -1.16 15.41
N THR A 155 -0.84 -0.40 16.15
CA THR A 155 -2.29 -0.40 15.96
C THR A 155 -2.63 -0.08 14.51
N ARG A 156 -3.56 -0.84 13.95
CA ARG A 156 -3.86 -0.81 12.51
C ARG A 156 -5.30 -1.21 12.21
N TYR A 157 -5.77 -0.77 11.05
CA TYR A 157 -7.11 -0.98 10.54
C TYR A 157 -7.06 -1.63 9.16
N VAL A 158 -8.06 -2.43 8.83
CA VAL A 158 -8.29 -2.89 7.45
C VAL A 158 -9.43 -2.08 6.87
N PHE A 159 -9.18 -1.39 5.77
CA PHE A 159 -10.21 -0.68 5.01
C PHE A 159 -10.60 -1.48 3.78
N VAL A 160 -11.89 -1.47 3.47
CA VAL A 160 -12.42 -1.95 2.20
C VAL A 160 -13.25 -0.87 1.54
N ASN A 161 -13.24 -0.86 0.22
CA ASN A 161 -14.02 0.04 -0.62
C ASN A 161 -14.98 -0.75 -1.50
N GLY A 162 -16.09 -0.11 -1.86
CA GLY A 162 -17.04 -0.66 -2.81
C GLY A 162 -18.00 0.40 -3.33
N PRO A 163 -18.59 0.21 -4.52
CA PRO A 163 -19.67 1.06 -4.97
C PRO A 163 -20.84 0.95 -3.98
N THR A 164 -21.57 2.04 -3.77
CA THR A 164 -22.82 2.06 -2.96
C THR A 164 -23.88 1.08 -3.46
N SER A 165 -23.72 0.50 -4.66
CA SER A 165 -24.69 -0.38 -5.32
C SER A 165 -24.13 -1.75 -5.80
N GLY A 166 -22.98 -2.23 -5.30
CA GLY A 166 -22.40 -3.53 -5.71
C GLY A 166 -21.86 -4.35 -4.54
N ASN A 167 -21.99 -5.69 -4.63
CA ASN A 167 -21.74 -6.63 -3.51
C ASN A 167 -20.28 -7.07 -3.31
N THR A 168 -19.30 -6.52 -4.03
CA THR A 168 -17.89 -6.92 -3.88
C THR A 168 -17.09 -5.81 -3.23
N GLU A 169 -16.81 -6.00 -1.93
CA GLU A 169 -15.81 -5.21 -1.18
C GLU A 169 -14.42 -5.53 -1.73
N ALA A 170 -13.66 -4.51 -2.12
CA ALA A 170 -12.24 -4.60 -2.44
C ALA A 170 -11.42 -4.04 -1.28
N PHE A 171 -10.27 -4.65 -0.98
CA PHE A 171 -9.38 -4.08 0.03
C PHE A 171 -8.81 -2.76 -0.46
N SER A 172 -8.80 -1.78 0.43
CA SER A 172 -8.20 -0.48 0.13
C SER A 172 -6.69 -0.61 0.10
N CYS A 173 -6.07 -1.35 1.01
CA CYS A 173 -4.64 -1.64 0.88
C CYS A 173 -4.35 -2.85 -0.03
N ASP A 174 -3.16 -2.89 -0.63
CA ASP A 174 -2.54 -4.06 -1.23
C ASP A 174 -2.07 -5.00 -0.13
N MET A 175 -2.03 -6.29 -0.45
CA MET A 175 -1.54 -7.32 0.46
C MET A 175 -0.04 -7.13 0.74
N ASP A 176 0.33 -7.07 2.01
CA ASP A 176 1.72 -7.16 2.39
C ASP A 176 2.22 -8.61 2.19
N PRO A 177 3.29 -8.83 1.40
CA PRO A 177 3.73 -10.18 1.05
C PRO A 177 4.39 -10.95 2.20
N GLU A 178 4.83 -10.26 3.27
CA GLU A 178 5.45 -10.91 4.43
C GLU A 178 4.39 -11.43 5.41
N THR A 179 3.35 -10.62 5.66
CA THR A 179 2.33 -10.91 6.66
C THR A 179 1.03 -11.47 6.08
N GLY A 180 0.76 -11.25 4.79
CA GLY A 180 -0.53 -11.55 4.14
C GLY A 180 -1.67 -10.60 4.55
N GLU A 181 -1.36 -9.50 5.22
CA GLU A 181 -2.33 -8.52 5.71
C GLU A 181 -2.60 -7.39 4.70
N PHE A 182 -3.79 -6.78 4.79
CA PHE A 182 -4.23 -5.64 3.98
C PHE A 182 -4.44 -4.39 4.86
N SER A 183 -3.66 -4.27 5.93
CA SER A 183 -3.87 -3.28 6.99
C SER A 183 -3.18 -1.94 6.69
N ALA A 184 -3.67 -0.87 7.29
CA ALA A 184 -3.02 0.44 7.34
C ALA A 184 -2.78 0.88 8.79
N ILE A 185 -1.60 1.45 9.03
CA ILE A 185 -1.38 2.30 10.20
C ILE A 185 -1.86 3.70 9.85
N LEU A 186 -2.54 4.35 10.80
CA LEU A 186 -3.01 5.72 10.64
C LEU A 186 -2.03 6.69 11.28
N TYR A 187 -1.74 7.78 10.60
CA TYR A 187 -0.91 8.86 11.13
C TYR A 187 -1.72 10.13 11.23
N THR A 188 -1.44 10.88 12.29
CA THR A 188 -2.07 12.18 12.54
C THR A 188 -1.18 13.29 12.02
N ASP A 189 -1.80 14.27 11.39
CA ASP A 189 -1.16 15.48 10.89
C ASP A 189 0.05 15.22 9.97
N LEU A 190 0.04 14.09 9.26
CA LEU A 190 1.06 13.71 8.29
C LEU A 190 0.54 13.93 6.87
N TRP A 191 1.38 14.53 6.04
CA TRP A 191 1.28 14.42 4.60
C TRP A 191 2.62 13.97 4.03
N VAL A 192 2.57 13.16 2.97
CA VAL A 192 3.75 12.68 2.25
C VAL A 192 3.61 13.12 0.82
N ASP A 193 4.60 13.86 0.32
CA ASP A 193 4.67 14.25 -1.08
C ASP A 193 4.75 13.00 -1.96
N PRO A 194 3.78 12.78 -2.87
CA PRO A 194 3.74 11.56 -3.68
C PRO A 194 4.92 11.47 -4.64
N ILE A 195 5.54 12.57 -5.05
CA ILE A 195 6.66 12.55 -6.00
C ILE A 195 7.98 12.34 -5.28
N THR A 196 8.21 13.06 -4.19
CA THR A 196 9.52 13.10 -3.51
C THR A 196 9.61 12.22 -2.28
N GLY A 197 8.48 11.75 -1.75
CA GLY A 197 8.40 11.03 -0.48
C GLY A 197 8.73 11.90 0.73
N THR A 198 8.75 13.23 0.57
CA THR A 198 9.04 14.17 1.65
C THR A 198 7.81 14.29 2.54
N HIS A 199 8.02 14.12 3.84
CA HIS A 199 6.99 14.27 4.84
C HIS A 199 6.86 15.74 5.21
N ALA A 200 5.62 16.18 5.44
CA ALA A 200 5.33 17.47 6.03
C ALA A 200 4.21 17.34 7.05
N GLU A 201 4.23 18.24 8.04
CA GLU A 201 3.12 18.38 8.97
C GLU A 201 1.93 19.04 8.26
N ARG A 202 0.75 18.43 8.43
CA ARG A 202 -0.50 18.94 7.87
C ARG A 202 -1.63 18.78 8.88
N PRO A 203 -1.94 19.84 9.66
CA PRO A 203 -2.96 19.76 10.70
C PRO A 203 -4.33 19.29 10.20
N ASN A 204 -5.04 18.54 11.05
CA ASN A 204 -6.37 17.96 10.81
C ASN A 204 -6.40 16.96 9.64
N THR A 205 -5.36 16.15 9.52
CA THR A 205 -5.26 15.14 8.46
C THR A 205 -5.05 13.76 9.07
N ILE A 206 -5.79 12.77 8.54
CA ILE A 206 -5.49 11.36 8.78
C ILE A 206 -4.79 10.83 7.53
N TYR A 207 -3.55 10.35 7.69
CA TYR A 207 -2.81 9.67 6.63
C TYR A 207 -2.91 8.15 6.78
N PHE A 208 -3.19 7.47 5.68
CA PHE A 208 -3.38 6.03 5.59
C PHE A 208 -2.09 5.37 5.10
N GLY A 209 -1.25 4.90 6.02
CA GLY A 209 -0.02 4.18 5.69
C GLY A 209 -0.25 2.67 5.59
N CYS A 210 -0.59 2.18 4.39
CA CYS A 210 -0.68 0.74 4.14
C CYS A 210 0.62 0.02 4.50
N ILE A 211 0.52 -1.09 5.23
CA ILE A 211 1.70 -1.83 5.70
C ILE A 211 2.42 -2.59 4.59
N SER A 212 1.84 -2.68 3.40
CA SER A 212 2.50 -3.13 2.17
C SER A 212 3.46 -2.06 1.60
N GLY A 213 3.18 -0.78 1.85
CA GLY A 213 3.96 0.38 1.41
C GLY A 213 4.98 0.88 2.44
N ALA A 214 5.83 1.82 2.03
CA ALA A 214 6.97 2.25 2.83
C ALA A 214 6.59 2.99 4.14
N ILE A 215 5.55 3.82 4.08
CA ILE A 215 5.07 4.60 5.23
C ILE A 215 4.50 3.67 6.31
N GLY A 216 3.64 2.72 5.94
CA GLY A 216 3.12 1.72 6.88
C GLY A 216 4.23 0.80 7.40
N LYS A 217 5.17 0.37 6.55
CA LYS A 217 6.32 -0.45 6.97
C LYS A 217 7.20 0.26 7.98
N ALA A 218 7.50 1.55 7.79
CA ALA A 218 8.28 2.33 8.75
C ALA A 218 7.62 2.33 10.14
N GLY A 219 6.30 2.54 10.21
CA GLY A 219 5.53 2.40 11.45
C GLY A 219 5.61 0.99 12.05
N MET A 220 5.33 -0.04 11.24
CA MET A 220 5.43 -1.44 11.68
C MET A 220 6.84 -1.80 12.16
N TRP A 221 7.88 -1.19 11.60
CA TRP A 221 9.25 -1.42 12.01
C TRP A 221 9.63 -0.76 13.33
N GLY A 222 8.75 0.03 13.93
CA GLY A 222 8.94 0.70 15.21
C GLY A 222 9.31 2.18 15.06
N TYR A 223 9.07 2.79 13.89
CA TYR A 223 9.34 4.20 13.66
C TYR A 223 8.07 5.01 13.36
N PRO A 224 6.94 4.84 14.08
CA PRO A 224 5.78 5.67 13.79
C PRO A 224 6.05 7.14 14.15
N GLN A 225 5.62 8.06 13.30
CA GLN A 225 5.99 9.49 13.41
C GLN A 225 5.58 10.13 14.75
N HIS A 226 4.51 9.68 15.41
CA HIS A 226 4.12 10.17 16.74
C HIS A 226 5.10 9.78 17.88
N GLU A 227 5.87 8.69 17.73
CA GLU A 227 6.85 8.27 18.74
C GLU A 227 8.26 8.81 18.45
N VAL A 228 8.68 8.78 17.18
CA VAL A 228 10.07 9.07 16.78
C VAL A 228 10.24 10.41 16.06
N GLY A 229 9.14 11.11 15.77
CA GLY A 229 9.13 12.36 15.01
C GLY A 229 9.27 12.18 13.50
N PHE A 230 9.08 13.28 12.77
CA PHE A 230 9.09 13.32 11.30
C PHE A 230 10.42 12.87 10.69
N GLN A 231 11.54 13.35 11.23
CA GLN A 231 12.87 13.13 10.66
C GLN A 231 13.22 11.65 10.61
N MET A 232 13.01 10.95 11.72
CA MET A 232 13.28 9.51 11.84
C MET A 232 12.30 8.69 11.01
N HIS A 233 11.01 9.03 11.02
CA HIS A 233 10.02 8.34 10.20
C HIS A 233 10.30 8.48 8.69
N GLN A 234 10.72 9.67 8.25
CA GLN A 234 11.12 9.93 6.86
C GLN A 234 12.41 9.20 6.49
N ALA A 235 13.43 9.21 7.36
CA ALA A 235 14.65 8.45 7.11
C ALA A 235 14.35 6.94 7.00
N ALA A 236 13.44 6.42 7.83
CA ALA A 236 12.99 5.04 7.76
C ALA A 236 12.22 4.74 6.46
N SER A 237 11.29 5.60 6.03
CA SER A 237 10.55 5.40 4.78
C SER A 237 11.46 5.47 3.55
N ARG A 238 12.41 6.40 3.51
CA ARG A 238 13.45 6.48 2.46
C ARG A 238 14.32 5.23 2.44
N MET A 239 14.78 4.76 3.60
CA MET A 239 15.54 3.52 3.71
C MET A 239 14.74 2.31 3.22
N VAL A 240 13.46 2.17 3.58
CA VAL A 240 12.61 1.06 3.09
C VAL A 240 12.65 1.01 1.57
N ARG A 241 12.61 2.17 0.91
CA ARG A 241 12.54 2.32 -0.56
C ARG A 241 13.90 2.36 -1.24
N ALA A 242 14.99 2.31 -0.48
CA ALA A 242 16.32 2.61 -0.99
C ALA A 242 16.36 3.95 -1.76
N ASP A 243 15.66 4.99 -1.28
CA ASP A 243 15.66 6.33 -1.86
C ASP A 243 16.96 7.06 -1.49
N TYR A 244 18.06 6.59 -2.06
CA TYR A 244 19.40 7.03 -1.71
C TYR A 244 19.58 8.54 -1.92
N CYS A 245 19.02 9.07 -3.00
CA CYS A 245 19.15 10.49 -3.34
C CYS A 245 18.17 11.40 -2.58
N GLY A 246 17.16 10.84 -1.90
CA GLY A 246 16.13 11.62 -1.22
C GLY A 246 15.20 12.37 -2.17
N THR A 247 15.12 11.95 -3.43
CA THR A 247 14.33 12.59 -4.48
C THR A 247 13.01 11.87 -4.73
N GLY A 248 12.75 10.80 -3.98
CA GLY A 248 11.60 9.93 -4.18
C GLY A 248 11.84 8.82 -5.19
N HIS A 249 13.04 8.70 -5.77
CA HIS A 249 13.37 7.59 -6.67
C HIS A 249 13.75 6.33 -5.88
N SER A 250 12.99 5.26 -6.04
CA SER A 250 13.24 3.97 -5.37
C SER A 250 14.28 3.14 -6.12
N PHE A 251 15.34 2.72 -5.42
CA PHE A 251 16.33 1.74 -5.92
C PHE A 251 16.09 0.33 -5.37
N THR A 252 14.86 0.05 -4.97
CA THR A 252 14.45 -1.27 -4.49
C THR A 252 13.15 -1.73 -5.13
N GLN A 253 12.78 -2.98 -4.86
CA GLN A 253 11.48 -3.55 -5.18
C GLN A 253 10.95 -4.37 -4.01
N THR A 254 9.64 -4.61 -4.02
CA THR A 254 8.97 -5.48 -3.05
C THR A 254 9.69 -6.84 -2.91
N GLY A 255 9.86 -7.28 -1.66
CA GLY A 255 10.54 -8.53 -1.33
C GLY A 255 12.07 -8.45 -1.24
N THR A 256 12.68 -7.28 -1.50
CA THR A 256 14.13 -7.11 -1.33
C THR A 256 14.50 -7.14 0.16
N PRO A 257 15.32 -8.09 0.62
CA PRO A 257 15.68 -8.21 2.02
C PRO A 257 16.73 -7.15 2.40
N LEU A 258 16.62 -6.63 3.63
CA LEU A 258 17.63 -5.77 4.24
C LEU A 258 17.73 -6.07 5.73
N GLN A 259 18.82 -5.64 6.33
CA GLN A 259 18.90 -5.51 7.78
C GLN A 259 19.35 -4.11 8.14
N MET A 260 19.08 -3.71 9.38
CA MET A 260 19.28 -2.34 9.80
C MET A 260 19.63 -2.23 11.29
N THR A 261 20.21 -1.09 11.62
CA THR A 261 20.30 -0.57 12.99
C THR A 261 19.98 0.92 12.96
N ASP A 262 19.76 1.51 14.13
CA ASP A 262 19.38 2.90 14.30
C ASP A 262 20.02 3.49 15.55
N GLU A 263 19.99 4.82 15.64
CA GLU A 263 20.53 5.56 16.78
C GLU A 263 19.67 5.45 18.06
N LEU A 264 18.39 5.05 17.94
CA LEU A 264 17.45 4.94 19.05
C LEU A 264 17.50 3.57 19.74
N GLY A 265 18.21 2.60 19.15
CA GLY A 265 18.31 1.22 19.65
C GLY A 265 17.05 0.38 19.45
N ILE A 266 16.18 0.75 18.50
CA ILE A 266 14.94 0.01 18.17
C ILE A 266 15.27 -1.28 17.42
N ARG A 267 16.26 -1.23 16.54
CA ARG A 267 16.76 -2.29 15.68
C ARG A 267 18.27 -2.44 15.81
N MET A 268 18.70 -3.68 15.69
CA MET A 268 20.09 -4.08 15.66
C MET A 268 20.31 -5.05 14.51
N PHE A 269 21.48 -5.00 13.88
CA PHE A 269 21.83 -5.92 12.81
C PHE A 269 21.75 -7.39 13.27
N PRO A 270 20.92 -8.23 12.62
CA PRO A 270 20.94 -9.67 12.87
C PRO A 270 22.29 -10.31 12.50
N ASP A 271 22.95 -9.88 11.42
CA ASP A 271 24.29 -10.31 11.03
C ASP A 271 25.21 -9.09 10.79
N PRO A 272 26.01 -8.68 11.80
CA PRO A 272 26.87 -7.50 11.68
C PRO A 272 27.98 -7.66 10.63
N GLY A 273 28.26 -8.88 10.17
CA GLY A 273 29.32 -9.18 9.19
C GLY A 273 28.96 -8.84 7.75
N LYS A 274 27.72 -8.45 7.45
CA LYS A 274 27.34 -8.06 6.08
C LYS A 274 27.90 -6.70 5.67
N SER A 275 28.00 -6.54 4.35
CA SER A 275 28.41 -5.32 3.68
C SER A 275 27.47 -4.17 4.03
N THR A 276 28.06 -2.99 4.24
CA THR A 276 27.30 -1.74 4.37
C THR A 276 26.56 -1.47 3.08
N GLU A 277 25.28 -1.15 3.20
CA GLU A 277 24.53 -0.59 2.11
C GLU A 277 24.69 0.94 2.14
N ALA A 278 24.04 1.59 3.10
CA ALA A 278 23.98 3.04 3.21
C ALA A 278 23.73 3.50 4.65
N MET A 279 24.04 4.76 4.91
CA MET A 279 23.65 5.46 6.14
C MET A 279 22.60 6.51 5.80
N TRP A 280 21.54 6.59 6.59
CA TRP A 280 20.31 7.29 6.23
C TRP A 280 20.04 8.47 7.14
N THR A 281 19.69 9.58 6.50
CA THR A 281 19.20 10.81 7.12
C THR A 281 17.77 11.06 6.65
N GLU A 282 17.14 12.12 7.16
CA GLU A 282 15.85 12.55 6.62
C GLU A 282 15.93 12.95 5.14
N SER A 283 17.09 13.38 4.65
CA SER A 283 17.28 13.85 3.27
C SER A 283 17.68 12.75 2.29
N GLY A 284 17.70 11.48 2.70
CA GLY A 284 18.23 10.36 1.90
C GLY A 284 19.50 9.78 2.51
N ALA A 285 20.26 9.04 1.73
CA ALA A 285 21.49 8.43 2.19
C ALA A 285 22.61 9.49 2.32
N ALA A 286 23.23 9.58 3.49
CA ALA A 286 24.43 10.39 3.71
C ALA A 286 25.67 9.78 3.04
N CYS A 287 25.70 8.45 2.93
CA CYS A 287 26.69 7.71 2.16
C CYS A 287 26.07 6.44 1.57
N LEU A 288 26.66 5.95 0.49
CA LEU A 288 26.28 4.70 -0.17
C LEU A 288 27.56 3.90 -0.47
N LEU A 289 27.56 2.60 -0.14
CA LEU A 289 28.66 1.69 -0.47
C LEU A 289 28.21 0.67 -1.51
N GLU A 290 27.32 -0.25 -1.13
CA GLU A 290 26.85 -1.31 -2.02
C GLU A 290 25.32 -1.28 -2.07
N PRO A 291 24.70 -0.86 -3.18
CA PRO A 291 23.25 -0.91 -3.33
C PRO A 291 22.70 -2.31 -3.08
N ARG A 292 21.53 -2.40 -2.42
CA ARG A 292 20.97 -3.69 -2.00
C ARG A 292 20.52 -4.63 -3.12
N ARG A 293 20.41 -4.14 -4.35
CA ARG A 293 20.00 -4.96 -5.49
C ARG A 293 21.14 -5.08 -6.52
N PRO A 294 21.38 -6.29 -7.06
CA PRO A 294 22.56 -6.57 -7.86
C PRO A 294 22.57 -5.89 -9.23
N GLU A 295 21.43 -5.41 -9.73
CA GLU A 295 21.40 -4.63 -10.97
C GLU A 295 21.83 -3.17 -10.80
N HIS A 296 22.01 -2.70 -9.56
CA HIS A 296 22.55 -1.38 -9.24
C HIS A 296 23.98 -1.51 -8.70
N SER A 297 24.90 -0.70 -9.22
CA SER A 297 26.20 -0.43 -8.61
C SER A 297 26.22 0.98 -8.00
N TYR A 298 27.22 1.27 -7.17
CA TYR A 298 27.45 2.62 -6.66
C TYR A 298 27.47 3.66 -7.80
N GLU A 299 28.14 3.37 -8.90
CA GLU A 299 28.25 4.25 -10.07
C GLU A 299 26.94 4.41 -10.84
N SER A 300 26.00 3.46 -10.70
CA SER A 300 24.68 3.55 -11.34
C SER A 300 23.69 4.43 -10.58
N VAL A 301 23.99 4.76 -9.32
CA VAL A 301 23.17 5.67 -8.51
C VAL A 301 23.61 7.10 -8.80
N ASP A 302 22.86 7.76 -9.68
CA ASP A 302 23.03 9.15 -10.07
C ASP A 302 21.98 10.02 -9.37
N CYS A 303 22.45 10.96 -8.55
CA CYS A 303 21.61 11.93 -7.85
C CYS A 303 21.67 13.27 -8.59
N GLU A 304 21.06 13.32 -9.78
CA GLU A 304 21.01 14.50 -10.65
C GLU A 304 22.39 14.99 -11.14
N GLY A 305 23.24 14.05 -11.54
CA GLY A 305 24.61 14.31 -12.01
C GLY A 305 25.68 14.29 -10.93
N GLU A 306 25.29 14.03 -9.67
CA GLU A 306 26.21 13.89 -8.53
C GLU A 306 26.15 12.47 -7.94
N HIS A 307 27.25 12.03 -7.34
CA HIS A 307 27.31 10.77 -6.59
C HIS A 307 27.38 11.02 -5.10
N LEU A 308 26.69 10.18 -4.33
CA LEU A 308 26.79 10.17 -2.87
C LEU A 308 28.21 9.79 -2.43
N PRO A 309 28.71 10.31 -1.30
CA PRO A 309 29.96 9.83 -0.72
C PRO A 309 29.95 8.32 -0.48
N MET A 310 31.10 7.66 -0.67
CA MET A 310 31.26 6.27 -0.26
C MET A 310 31.31 6.15 1.27
N CYS A 311 30.65 5.14 1.83
CA CYS A 311 30.77 4.85 3.26
C CYS A 311 32.16 4.28 3.60
N ASP A 312 32.83 4.83 4.62
CA ASP A 312 34.15 4.34 5.04
C ASP A 312 34.05 3.00 5.79
N PRO A 313 35.03 2.09 5.60
CA PRO A 313 35.15 0.89 6.42
C PRO A 313 35.28 1.25 7.91
N GLY A 314 34.27 0.88 8.71
CA GLY A 314 34.23 1.17 10.15
C GLY A 314 33.47 2.45 10.53
N SER A 315 32.81 3.11 9.56
CA SER A 315 31.89 4.23 9.84
C SER A 315 30.88 3.88 10.93
N VAL A 316 30.56 4.86 11.76
CA VAL A 316 29.40 4.81 12.67
C VAL A 316 28.36 5.86 12.27
N LEU A 317 27.10 5.68 12.71
CA LEU A 317 25.99 6.60 12.44
C LEU A 317 26.35 8.08 12.67
N ALA A 318 27.01 8.35 13.80
CA ALA A 318 27.38 9.70 14.22
C ALA A 318 28.33 10.41 13.25
N ASP A 319 29.20 9.68 12.53
CA ASP A 319 30.15 10.28 11.59
C ASP A 319 29.44 10.91 10.38
N TRP A 320 28.22 10.46 10.11
CA TRP A 320 27.42 10.84 8.95
C TRP A 320 26.17 11.64 9.33
N GLY A 321 25.98 11.95 10.62
CA GLY A 321 24.72 12.53 11.12
C GLY A 321 23.50 11.65 10.77
N ALA A 322 23.72 10.35 10.63
CA ALA A 322 22.72 9.40 10.17
C ALA A 322 21.89 8.87 11.35
N LEU A 323 20.60 8.67 11.09
CA LEU A 323 19.64 8.13 12.05
C LEU A 323 19.54 6.61 11.93
N LEU A 324 19.70 6.07 10.71
CA LEU A 324 19.62 4.63 10.42
C LEU A 324 20.81 4.19 9.58
N TRP A 325 21.15 2.91 9.68
CA TRP A 325 22.18 2.27 8.87
C TRP A 325 21.66 0.93 8.41
N SER A 326 21.63 0.72 7.09
CA SER A 326 21.27 -0.55 6.48
C SER A 326 22.48 -1.32 5.96
N LYS A 327 22.34 -2.64 5.95
CA LYS A 327 23.30 -3.58 5.37
C LYS A 327 22.57 -4.54 4.47
N ASN A 328 23.26 -4.96 3.41
CA ASN A 328 22.74 -5.94 2.47
C ASN A 328 22.58 -7.29 3.16
N LEU A 329 21.49 -7.98 2.88
CA LEU A 329 21.41 -9.42 3.13
C LEU A 329 21.81 -10.13 1.84
N PRO A 330 22.59 -11.23 1.89
CA PRO A 330 22.83 -12.03 0.71
C PRO A 330 21.48 -12.49 0.20
N SER A 331 21.26 -12.38 -1.11
CA SER A 331 20.25 -13.20 -1.76
C SER A 331 20.55 -14.64 -1.36
N THR A 332 19.61 -15.31 -0.69
CA THR A 332 19.70 -16.76 -0.55
C THR A 332 19.84 -17.33 -1.97
N PRO A 333 20.83 -18.20 -2.22
CA PRO A 333 21.08 -18.76 -3.55
C PRO A 333 19.90 -19.58 -4.07
#